data_AF-A0AAV6KMF5-F1
#
_entry.id   AF-A0AAV6KMF5-F1
#
_cell.length_a   1.000
_cell.length_b   1.000
_cell.length_c   1.000
_cell.angle_alpha   90.00
_cell.angle_beta   90.00
_cell.angle_gamma   90.00
#
_symmetry.space_group_name_H-M   'P 1'
#
loop_
_entity.id
_entity.type
_entity.pdbx_description
1 polymer ?
#
loop_
_entity_poly.entity_id
_entity_poly.type
_entity_poly.pdbx_seq_one_letter_code
_entity_poly.pdbx_strand_id
1 'polypeptide(L)'
;MKSTPKQQELLKKLVYQVAKYKGFPLENEFLATLVSIHPWLLKTTPASCQYFNEQELKGLEKYKLDLKLPSKVRFVTRLVPKCIMRKEKVLIFCHNISPIDLFVNLFASSYGWRKGEEVLVLQGKMELFERGIAMDKFEQREGVSKCLRKRQTYGGEVLRKKLGISLEPGFPKLDANALHIVDCMEKIQKLLDHPSVLLMSYSYFMTLTLDDSKDSHKRYLGHLLQQCLRILILDEGHNPKNNKSRLRKALMKVETRLRILLYGTLFQNNFGEYFNTLNLARPRFVDDVLRKLDRKSEMANKGGKTHTTIENRARRLFIDKIARKIDSSVGEERMCCLNLLRNLTNYFIDVYDGGSSVTFLDYNVTPSR
;
A
#
# COMPACT_ATOMS: atom_id res chain seq x y z
N MET A 1 12.99 7.08 -2.48
CA MET A 1 12.79 8.54 -2.31
C MET A 1 13.92 9.07 -1.46
N LYS A 2 14.54 10.21 -1.82
CA LYS A 2 15.63 10.73 -1.00
C LYS A 2 15.07 11.30 0.31
N SER A 3 15.65 10.88 1.43
CA SER A 3 15.36 11.46 2.75
C SER A 3 15.82 12.91 2.80
N THR A 4 15.04 13.79 3.42
CA THR A 4 15.41 15.20 3.61
C THR A 4 16.52 15.36 4.65
N PRO A 5 17.20 16.53 4.73
CA PRO A 5 18.29 16.73 5.69
C PRO A 5 17.89 16.39 7.12
N LYS A 6 16.68 16.76 7.56
CA LYS A 6 16.19 16.43 8.91
C LYS A 6 15.96 14.92 9.10
N GLN A 7 15.40 14.24 8.09
CA GLN A 7 15.26 12.78 8.15
C GLN A 7 16.63 12.10 8.19
N GLN A 8 17.61 12.57 7.42
CA GLN A 8 18.97 12.03 7.41
C GLN A 8 19.67 12.24 8.76
N GLU A 9 19.52 13.42 9.37
CA GLU A 9 20.04 13.73 10.71
C GLU A 9 19.51 12.72 11.75
N LEU A 10 18.19 12.54 11.82
CA LEU A 10 17.55 11.62 12.76
C LEU A 10 17.91 10.16 12.49
N LEU A 11 17.94 9.73 11.22
CA LEU A 11 18.34 8.38 10.83
C LEU A 11 19.80 8.09 11.18
N LYS A 12 20.72 9.04 10.95
CA LYS A 12 22.13 8.91 11.34
C LYS A 12 22.28 8.73 12.85
N LYS A 13 21.51 9.48 13.64
CA LYS A 13 21.50 9.32 15.10
C LYS A 13 21.08 7.90 15.51
N LEU A 14 19.97 7.40 14.96
CA LEU A 14 19.49 6.04 15.21
C LEU A 14 20.53 4.97 14.84
N VAL A 15 21.22 5.11 13.71
CA VAL A 15 22.28 4.18 13.29
C VAL A 15 23.50 4.25 14.23
N TYR A 16 23.93 5.45 14.64
CA TYR A 16 25.06 5.61 15.55
C TYR A 16 24.79 5.00 16.93
N GLN A 17 23.55 5.07 17.41
CA GLN A 17 23.17 4.44 18.69
C GLN A 17 23.26 2.91 18.61
N VAL A 18 22.88 2.27 17.50
CA VAL A 18 23.03 0.81 17.31
C VAL A 18 24.49 0.35 17.44
N ALA A 19 25.45 1.15 16.96
CA ALA A 19 26.86 0.81 17.09
C ALA A 19 27.36 0.78 18.54
N LYS A 20 26.64 1.41 19.48
CA LYS A 20 27.00 1.46 20.91
C LYS A 20 26.39 0.34 21.75
N TYR A 21 25.28 -0.27 21.31
CA TYR A 21 24.57 -1.29 22.08
C TYR A 21 24.73 -2.67 21.43
N LYS A 22 25.11 -3.70 22.21
CA LYS A 22 25.30 -5.10 21.76
C LYS A 22 23.97 -5.85 21.55
N GLY A 23 23.03 -5.30 20.79
CA GLY A 23 21.76 -5.96 20.48
C GLY A 23 21.03 -5.28 19.31
N PHE A 24 20.42 -6.08 18.43
CA PHE A 24 19.63 -5.54 17.32
C PHE A 24 18.16 -5.30 17.74
N PRO A 25 17.60 -4.09 17.55
CA PRO A 25 16.49 -3.57 18.32
C PRO A 25 15.29 -3.37 17.39
N LEU A 26 14.30 -4.27 17.41
CA LEU A 26 13.07 -4.12 16.60
C LEU A 26 12.46 -2.71 16.73
N GLU A 27 12.58 -2.12 17.91
CA GLU A 27 12.20 -0.74 18.20
C GLU A 27 12.95 0.29 17.37
N ASN A 28 14.26 0.13 17.17
CA ASN A 28 15.03 1.08 16.36
C ASN A 28 14.70 0.98 14.87
N GLU A 29 14.51 -0.23 14.34
CA GLU A 29 14.04 -0.41 12.96
C GLU A 29 12.66 0.21 12.76
N PHE A 30 11.79 0.05 13.76
CA PHE A 30 10.49 0.70 13.82
C PHE A 30 10.62 2.24 13.85
N LEU A 31 11.49 2.80 14.69
CA LEU A 31 11.73 4.26 14.75
C LEU A 31 12.30 4.78 13.43
N ALA A 32 13.23 4.06 12.80
CA ALA A 32 13.79 4.42 11.50
C ALA A 32 12.70 4.43 10.41
N THR A 33 11.78 3.46 10.46
CA THR A 33 10.61 3.41 9.60
C THR A 33 9.73 4.66 9.77
N LEU A 34 9.39 5.02 11.02
CA LEU A 34 8.61 6.22 11.33
C LEU A 34 9.29 7.50 10.82
N VAL A 35 10.59 7.67 11.07
CA VAL A 35 11.35 8.84 10.59
C VAL A 35 11.36 8.91 9.07
N SER A 36 11.47 7.77 8.39
CA SER A 36 11.46 7.69 6.92
C SER A 36 10.13 8.16 6.32
N ILE A 37 9.02 7.94 7.04
CA ILE A 37 7.69 8.44 6.67
C ILE A 37 7.60 9.93 7.03
N HIS A 38 7.77 10.25 8.31
CA HIS A 38 7.66 11.61 8.83
C HIS A 38 8.32 11.76 10.23
N PRO A 39 9.26 12.70 10.44
CA PRO A 39 9.95 12.90 11.72
C PRO A 39 9.04 12.99 12.96
N TRP A 40 7.94 13.76 12.88
CA TRP A 40 6.95 13.90 13.96
C TRP A 40 6.40 12.56 14.49
N LEU A 41 6.37 11.50 13.68
CA LEU A 41 5.85 10.20 14.10
C LEU A 41 6.63 9.58 15.26
N LEU A 42 7.89 9.99 15.49
CA LEU A 42 8.65 9.58 16.68
C LEU A 42 7.89 9.85 17.98
N LYS A 43 7.07 10.91 18.04
CA LYS A 43 6.28 11.26 19.23
C LYS A 43 5.10 10.32 19.51
N THR A 44 4.77 9.45 18.56
CA THR A 44 3.59 8.58 18.65
C THR A 44 3.90 7.24 19.34
N THR A 45 5.15 7.03 19.76
CA THR A 45 5.59 5.79 20.40
C THR A 45 6.47 6.09 21.62
N PRO A 46 6.30 5.38 22.75
CA PRO A 46 7.18 5.55 23.91
C PRO A 46 8.61 5.07 23.66
N ALA A 47 8.81 4.19 22.67
CA ALA A 47 10.14 3.66 22.32
C ALA A 47 11.14 4.77 21.90
N SER A 48 10.65 5.92 21.43
CA SER A 48 11.52 7.03 21.06
C SER A 48 12.31 7.59 22.25
N CYS A 49 11.78 7.49 23.47
CA CYS A 49 12.42 8.03 24.67
C CYS A 49 13.75 7.34 25.02
N GLN A 50 14.01 6.14 24.48
CA GLN A 50 15.28 5.45 24.64
C GLN A 50 16.42 6.08 23.81
N TYR A 51 16.09 6.76 22.70
CA TYR A 51 17.06 7.26 21.72
C TYR A 51 17.08 8.80 21.60
N PHE A 52 16.02 9.45 22.07
CA PHE A 52 15.83 10.90 21.99
C PHE A 52 15.42 11.47 23.34
N ASN A 53 15.93 12.65 23.66
CA ASN A 53 15.53 13.36 24.87
C ASN A 53 14.19 14.10 24.66
N GLU A 54 13.57 14.54 25.76
CA GLU A 54 12.25 15.17 25.74
C GLU A 54 12.24 16.48 24.94
N GLN A 55 13.32 17.27 25.00
CA GLN A 55 13.42 18.54 24.26
C GLN A 55 13.47 18.31 22.74
N GLU A 56 14.20 17.30 22.28
CA GLU A 56 14.25 16.89 20.88
C GLU A 56 12.86 16.47 20.39
N LEU A 57 12.16 15.63 21.16
CA LEU A 57 10.80 15.17 20.81
C LEU A 57 9.79 16.33 20.84
N LYS A 58 9.87 17.26 21.79
CA LYS A 58 9.05 18.48 21.81
C LYS A 58 9.32 19.32 20.57
N GLY A 59 10.59 19.49 20.19
CA GLY A 59 11.01 20.24 19.00
C GLY A 59 10.50 19.70 17.66
N LEU A 60 10.04 18.45 17.61
CA LEU A 60 9.43 17.86 16.40
C LEU A 60 7.99 18.32 16.14
N GLU A 61 7.32 18.96 17.11
CA GLU A 61 5.91 19.37 16.98
C GLU A 61 5.72 20.37 15.83
N LYS A 62 6.67 21.29 15.65
CA LYS A 62 6.66 22.30 14.59
C LYS A 62 6.63 21.70 13.17
N TYR A 63 7.00 20.43 13.02
CA TYR A 63 7.03 19.75 11.74
C TYR A 63 5.76 18.95 11.44
N LYS A 64 4.81 18.81 12.38
CA LYS A 64 3.63 17.95 12.23
C LYS A 64 2.83 18.18 10.95
N LEU A 65 2.66 19.45 10.57
CA LEU A 65 1.91 19.88 9.39
C LEU A 65 2.81 20.33 8.23
N ASP A 66 4.12 20.19 8.37
CA ASP A 66 5.06 20.62 7.34
C ASP A 66 5.13 19.57 6.21
N LEU A 67 4.45 19.86 5.11
CA LEU A 67 4.45 19.02 3.92
C LEU A 67 5.76 19.08 3.11
N LYS A 68 6.67 20.02 3.38
CA LYS A 68 7.91 20.18 2.61
C LYS A 68 9.00 19.23 3.08
N LEU A 69 8.99 18.87 4.36
CA LEU A 69 10.03 18.11 5.05
C LEU A 69 10.04 16.59 4.85
N PRO A 70 8.93 15.87 4.66
CA PRO A 70 8.98 14.41 4.54
C PRO A 70 8.74 13.99 3.09
N SER A 71 9.72 13.36 2.46
CA SER A 71 9.64 13.06 1.02
C SER A 71 8.45 12.16 0.66
N LYS A 72 8.23 11.07 1.41
CA LYS A 72 7.10 10.13 1.24
C LYS A 72 5.75 10.84 1.40
N VAL A 73 5.55 11.53 2.52
CA VAL A 73 4.30 12.26 2.79
C VAL A 73 4.06 13.32 1.73
N ARG A 74 5.08 14.13 1.39
CA ARG A 74 4.98 15.17 0.36
C ARG A 74 4.55 14.63 -0.99
N PHE A 75 5.07 13.47 -1.40
CA PHE A 75 4.66 12.83 -2.64
C PHE A 75 3.19 12.43 -2.58
N VAL A 76 2.76 11.76 -1.51
CA VAL A 76 1.38 11.31 -1.33
C VAL A 76 0.42 12.50 -1.30
N THR A 77 0.71 13.53 -0.51
CA THR A 77 -0.16 14.71 -0.39
C THR A 77 -0.24 15.51 -1.68
N ARG A 78 0.78 15.48 -2.55
CA ARG A 78 0.72 16.09 -3.89
C ARG A 78 0.01 15.24 -4.93
N LEU A 79 0.07 13.92 -4.80
CA LEU A 79 -0.50 12.97 -5.76
C LEU A 79 -2.00 12.79 -5.54
N VAL A 80 -2.41 12.52 -4.30
CA VAL A 80 -3.78 12.12 -3.97
C VAL A 80 -4.84 13.13 -4.43
N PRO A 81 -4.70 14.46 -4.20
CA PRO A 81 -5.66 15.44 -4.72
C PRO A 81 -5.85 15.36 -6.23
N LYS A 82 -4.76 15.14 -6.99
CA LYS A 82 -4.84 15.00 -8.46
C LYS A 82 -5.60 13.75 -8.86
N CYS A 83 -5.40 12.65 -8.14
CA CYS A 83 -6.13 11.41 -8.34
C CYS A 83 -7.63 11.59 -8.07
N ILE A 84 -7.98 12.25 -6.95
CA ILE A 84 -9.37 12.54 -6.60
C ILE A 84 -10.04 13.44 -7.65
N MET A 85 -9.36 14.50 -8.12
CA MET A 85 -9.87 15.34 -9.22
C MET A 85 -10.16 14.55 -10.50
N ARG A 86 -9.37 13.50 -10.76
CA ARG A 86 -9.57 12.57 -11.90
C ARG A 86 -10.57 11.45 -11.61
N LYS A 87 -11.26 11.48 -10.46
CA LYS A 87 -12.20 10.45 -10.00
C LYS A 87 -11.56 9.05 -9.90
N GLU A 88 -10.26 9.02 -9.63
CA GLU A 88 -9.50 7.79 -9.40
C GLU A 88 -9.76 7.27 -7.98
N LYS A 89 -9.91 5.95 -7.83
CA LYS A 89 -10.08 5.33 -6.51
C LYS A 89 -8.70 4.96 -5.98
N VAL A 90 -8.28 5.63 -4.91
CA VAL A 90 -6.95 5.50 -4.33
C VAL A 90 -7.03 4.75 -3.00
N LEU A 91 -6.26 3.68 -2.87
CA LEU A 91 -6.00 3.02 -1.59
C LEU A 91 -4.57 3.27 -1.17
N ILE A 92 -4.39 3.76 0.06
CA ILE A 92 -3.10 3.93 0.71
C ILE A 92 -3.02 2.94 1.87
N PHE A 93 -2.04 2.06 1.80
CA PHE A 93 -1.70 1.24 2.93
C PHE A 93 -0.79 2.00 3.88
N CYS A 94 -1.07 1.80 5.17
CA CYS A 94 -0.25 2.23 6.27
C CYS A 94 0.06 1.04 7.17
N HIS A 95 1.33 0.74 7.44
CA HIS A 95 1.68 -0.35 8.34
C HIS A 95 1.19 -0.09 9.77
N ASN A 96 1.33 1.17 10.21
CA ASN A 96 0.97 1.61 11.54
C ASN A 96 -0.25 2.52 11.52
N ILE A 97 -0.94 2.63 12.66
CA ILE A 97 -2.06 3.56 12.84
C ILE A 97 -1.57 5.02 12.82
N SER A 98 -0.39 5.31 13.39
CA SER A 98 0.12 6.68 13.49
C SER A 98 0.29 7.40 12.12
N PRO A 99 0.82 6.76 11.06
CA PRO A 99 0.78 7.31 9.70
C PRO A 99 -0.63 7.59 9.17
N ILE A 100 -1.63 6.75 9.49
CA ILE A 100 -3.02 7.00 9.07
C ILE A 100 -3.53 8.30 9.69
N ASP A 101 -3.37 8.46 11.00
CA ASP A 101 -3.82 9.65 11.71
C ASP A 101 -3.05 10.90 11.26
N LEU A 102 -1.77 10.76 10.94
CA LEU A 102 -0.99 11.83 10.32
C LEU A 102 -1.60 12.24 8.97
N PHE A 103 -1.89 11.29 8.06
CA PHE A 103 -2.50 11.62 6.77
C PHE A 103 -3.87 12.27 6.91
N VAL A 104 -4.72 11.79 7.83
CA VAL A 104 -6.01 12.42 8.12
C VAL A 104 -5.82 13.89 8.52
N ASN A 105 -4.91 14.17 9.45
CA ASN A 105 -4.63 15.54 9.91
C ASN A 105 -4.04 16.41 8.80
N LEU A 106 -3.15 15.86 7.98
CA LEU A 106 -2.54 16.58 6.87
C LEU A 106 -3.54 16.93 5.78
N PHE A 107 -4.43 15.99 5.41
CA PHE A 107 -5.47 16.26 4.42
C PHE A 107 -6.51 17.27 4.94
N ALA A 108 -6.89 17.17 6.21
CA ALA A 108 -7.77 18.16 6.85
C ALA A 108 -7.13 19.56 6.84
N SER A 109 -5.88 19.68 7.27
CA SER A 109 -5.19 20.97 7.33
C SER A 109 -4.88 21.57 5.96
N SER A 110 -4.59 20.75 4.95
CA SER A 110 -4.10 21.24 3.65
C SER A 110 -5.19 21.42 2.60
N TYR A 111 -6.29 20.65 2.72
CA TYR A 111 -7.36 20.61 1.72
C TYR A 111 -8.76 20.75 2.34
N GLY A 112 -8.89 20.89 3.65
CA GLY A 112 -10.19 20.95 4.34
C GLY A 112 -10.97 19.64 4.31
N TRP A 113 -10.33 18.53 3.95
CA TRP A 113 -10.98 17.23 3.82
C TRP A 113 -11.34 16.62 5.16
N ARG A 114 -12.52 16.02 5.25
CA ARG A 114 -13.02 15.45 6.51
C ARG A 114 -12.89 13.93 6.53
N LYS A 115 -12.54 13.40 7.71
CA LYS A 115 -12.58 11.96 7.96
C LYS A 115 -14.02 11.45 7.84
N GLY A 116 -14.22 10.38 7.08
CA GLY A 116 -15.54 9.84 6.76
C GLY A 116 -16.20 10.46 5.53
N GLU A 117 -15.64 11.55 5.00
CA GLU A 117 -16.09 12.21 3.76
C GLU A 117 -15.12 11.92 2.61
N GLU A 118 -14.12 12.77 2.41
CA GLU A 118 -13.09 12.59 1.38
C GLU A 118 -11.97 11.64 1.84
N VAL A 119 -11.75 11.52 3.15
CA VAL A 119 -10.74 10.62 3.74
C VAL A 119 -11.42 9.50 4.50
N LEU A 120 -11.45 8.31 3.88
CA LEU A 120 -12.04 7.11 4.45
C LEU A 120 -10.97 6.30 5.17
N VAL A 121 -11.29 5.77 6.35
CA VAL A 121 -10.35 5.01 7.17
C VAL A 121 -10.97 3.67 7.56
N LEU A 122 -10.30 2.58 7.18
CA LEU A 122 -10.66 1.22 7.56
C LEU A 122 -9.55 0.62 8.44
N GLN A 123 -9.83 0.49 9.73
CA GLN A 123 -8.93 -0.03 10.76
C GLN A 123 -9.58 -1.19 11.48
N GLY A 124 -8.86 -2.31 11.57
CA GLY A 124 -9.35 -3.56 12.16
C GLY A 124 -9.21 -3.68 13.67
N LYS A 125 -9.48 -2.62 14.42
CA LYS A 125 -9.64 -2.78 15.87
C LYS A 125 -11.02 -3.39 16.10
N MET A 126 -11.11 -4.73 16.11
CA MET A 126 -12.07 -5.55 16.87
C MET A 126 -11.84 -7.04 16.57
N GLU A 127 -11.66 -7.84 17.62
CA GLU A 127 -11.72 -9.30 17.55
C GLU A 127 -13.18 -9.78 17.42
N LEU A 128 -13.35 -10.91 16.75
CA LEU A 128 -14.61 -11.58 16.37
C LEU A 128 -15.53 -11.81 17.60
N PHE A 129 -16.86 -11.65 17.49
CA PHE A 129 -17.79 -12.75 17.16
C PHE A 129 -19.20 -12.23 16.76
N GLU A 130 -19.95 -13.12 16.10
CA GLU A 130 -21.40 -13.12 15.79
C GLU A 130 -21.91 -12.65 14.42
N ARG A 131 -22.77 -13.54 13.89
CA ARG A 131 -23.25 -13.73 12.51
C ARG A 131 -24.75 -13.93 12.61
N GLY A 132 -25.54 -13.27 11.76
CA GLY A 132 -26.92 -13.69 11.53
C GLY A 132 -27.77 -12.60 10.93
N ILE A 133 -27.89 -11.47 11.63
CA ILE A 133 -28.96 -10.49 11.34
C ILE A 133 -28.72 -9.73 10.03
N ALA A 134 -27.47 -9.39 9.71
CA ALA A 134 -27.15 -8.71 8.45
C ALA A 134 -27.10 -9.66 7.25
N MET A 135 -26.99 -10.98 7.48
CA MET A 135 -26.68 -11.98 6.45
C MET A 135 -27.94 -12.57 5.78
N ASP A 136 -28.98 -12.91 6.55
CA ASP A 136 -30.21 -13.50 6.01
C ASP A 136 -30.94 -12.58 5.01
N LYS A 137 -30.83 -11.26 5.21
CA LYS A 137 -31.44 -10.27 4.29
C LYS A 137 -30.65 -10.08 2.99
N PHE A 138 -29.40 -10.53 2.93
CA PHE A 138 -28.52 -10.34 1.77
C PHE A 138 -28.53 -11.55 0.81
N GLU A 139 -28.59 -12.78 1.35
CA GLU A 139 -28.64 -13.99 0.52
C GLU A 139 -29.97 -14.18 -0.22
N GLN A 140 -31.04 -13.51 0.21
CA GLN A 140 -32.35 -13.65 -0.44
C GLN A 140 -32.50 -12.92 -1.78
N ARG A 141 -31.61 -11.98 -2.18
CA ARG A 141 -31.87 -11.18 -3.40
C ARG A 141 -30.64 -10.88 -4.25
N GLU A 142 -30.58 -11.61 -5.36
CA GLU A 142 -29.81 -11.41 -6.60
C GLU A 142 -28.28 -11.41 -6.52
N GLY A 143 -27.67 -12.32 -7.29
CA GLY A 143 -26.25 -12.63 -7.26
C GLY A 143 -25.29 -11.45 -7.46
N VAL A 144 -24.11 -11.61 -6.84
CA VAL A 144 -22.95 -10.71 -6.75
C VAL A 144 -22.56 -10.06 -8.10
N SER A 145 -22.77 -10.75 -9.22
CA SER A 145 -22.40 -10.28 -10.56
C SER A 145 -23.35 -9.21 -11.14
N LYS A 146 -24.58 -9.04 -10.61
CA LYS A 146 -25.54 -8.02 -11.09
C LYS A 146 -25.48 -6.70 -10.33
N CYS A 147 -25.07 -6.70 -9.05
CA CYS A 147 -24.91 -5.47 -8.26
C CYS A 147 -23.82 -4.54 -8.83
N LEU A 148 -22.78 -5.08 -9.46
CA LEU A 148 -21.75 -4.27 -10.14
C LEU A 148 -22.23 -3.64 -11.45
N ARG A 149 -23.29 -4.18 -12.07
CA ARG A 149 -23.78 -3.74 -13.38
C ARG A 149 -24.94 -2.74 -13.29
N LYS A 150 -25.65 -2.70 -12.16
CA LYS A 150 -26.62 -1.65 -11.85
C LYS A 150 -25.98 -0.73 -10.81
N ARG A 151 -25.75 0.54 -11.16
CA ARG A 151 -25.53 1.65 -10.21
C ARG A 151 -26.74 1.78 -9.27
N GLN A 152 -26.95 0.82 -8.38
CA GLN A 152 -27.90 0.97 -7.29
C GLN A 152 -27.10 1.38 -6.07
N THR A 153 -27.18 2.67 -5.77
CA THR A 153 -26.79 3.28 -4.52
C THR A 153 -27.48 2.56 -3.37
N TYR A 154 -26.77 1.66 -2.69
CA TYR A 154 -27.16 1.26 -1.33
C TYR A 154 -26.69 2.36 -0.39
N GLY A 155 -27.43 3.46 -0.33
CA GLY A 155 -27.17 4.52 0.64
C GLY A 155 -27.22 3.93 2.05
N GLY A 156 -26.30 4.34 2.93
CA GLY A 156 -26.23 3.86 4.32
C GLY A 156 -27.59 3.98 5.04
N GLU A 157 -28.38 5.01 4.73
CA GLU A 157 -29.76 5.16 5.22
C GLU A 157 -30.71 4.09 4.71
N VAL A 158 -30.62 3.68 3.43
CA VAL A 158 -31.44 2.60 2.85
C VAL A 158 -31.07 1.26 3.46
N LEU A 159 -29.79 1.02 3.74
CA LEU A 159 -29.33 -0.16 4.45
C LEU A 159 -29.80 -0.14 5.91
N ARG A 160 -29.73 1.00 6.60
CA ARG A 160 -30.25 1.20 7.96
C ARG A 160 -31.76 0.96 8.04
N LYS A 161 -32.54 1.59 7.17
CA LYS A 161 -33.99 1.41 7.07
C LYS A 161 -34.37 -0.04 6.73
N LYS A 162 -33.66 -0.70 5.80
CA LYS A 162 -33.92 -2.11 5.41
C LYS A 162 -33.44 -3.14 6.44
N LEU A 163 -32.39 -2.85 7.19
CA LEU A 163 -31.93 -3.67 8.31
C LEU A 163 -32.86 -3.57 9.52
N GLY A 164 -33.79 -2.60 9.54
CA GLY A 164 -34.69 -2.38 10.68
C GLY A 164 -34.08 -1.50 11.76
N ILE A 165 -33.10 -0.66 11.40
CA ILE A 165 -32.55 0.39 12.26
C ILE A 165 -33.56 1.54 12.29
N SER A 166 -34.72 1.26 12.89
CA SER A 166 -35.57 2.30 13.45
C SER A 166 -35.08 2.50 14.88
N LEU A 167 -34.75 3.75 15.26
CA LEU A 167 -34.50 4.14 16.66
C LEU A 167 -35.81 4.09 17.48
N GLU A 168 -36.69 3.13 17.20
CA GLU A 168 -37.90 2.91 17.96
C GLU A 168 -37.57 2.05 19.20
N PRO A 169 -38.16 2.34 20.36
CA PRO A 169 -37.92 1.57 21.57
C PRO A 169 -38.43 0.15 21.37
N GLY A 170 -37.54 -0.85 21.29
CA GLY A 170 -37.95 -2.26 21.20
C GLY A 170 -37.09 -3.15 20.29
N PHE A 171 -36.23 -2.59 19.43
CA PHE A 171 -35.30 -3.40 18.63
C PHE A 171 -34.04 -3.79 19.43
N PRO A 172 -33.50 -5.02 19.25
CA PRO A 172 -32.22 -5.39 19.84
C PRO A 172 -31.14 -4.42 19.36
N LYS A 173 -30.38 -3.84 20.31
CA LYS A 173 -29.18 -3.06 19.96
C LYS A 173 -28.25 -3.96 19.15
N LEU A 174 -27.89 -3.55 17.94
CA LEU A 174 -26.83 -4.21 17.18
C LEU A 174 -25.56 -4.22 18.03
N ASP A 175 -24.90 -5.38 18.06
CA ASP A 175 -23.59 -5.48 18.67
C ASP A 175 -22.58 -4.58 17.92
N ALA A 176 -21.45 -4.33 18.58
CA ALA A 176 -20.42 -3.45 18.03
C ALA A 176 -19.81 -4.01 16.71
N ASN A 177 -19.89 -5.32 16.47
CA ASN A 177 -19.35 -5.95 15.26
C ASN A 177 -20.24 -5.69 14.05
N ALA A 178 -21.55 -5.85 14.20
CA ALA A 178 -22.50 -5.53 13.15
C ALA A 178 -22.45 -4.04 12.79
N LEU A 179 -22.28 -3.17 13.79
CA LEU A 179 -22.08 -1.74 13.55
C LEU A 179 -20.79 -1.46 12.76
N HIS A 180 -19.70 -2.17 13.07
CA HIS A 180 -18.44 -2.06 12.33
C HIS A 180 -18.58 -2.54 10.87
N ILE A 181 -19.29 -3.64 10.62
CA ILE A 181 -19.53 -4.15 9.26
C ILE A 181 -20.30 -3.10 8.44
N VAL A 182 -21.35 -2.52 9.02
CA VAL A 182 -22.14 -1.46 8.36
C VAL A 182 -21.25 -0.25 8.06
N ASP A 183 -20.45 0.21 9.02
CA ASP A 183 -19.50 1.31 8.81
C ASP A 183 -18.50 1.01 7.68
N CYS A 184 -18.00 -0.23 7.60
CA CYS A 184 -17.10 -0.63 6.52
C CYS A 184 -17.78 -0.62 5.16
N MET A 185 -19.00 -1.12 5.09
CA MET A 185 -19.81 -1.09 3.87
C MET A 185 -20.13 0.33 3.44
N GLU A 186 -20.53 1.21 4.37
CA GLU A 186 -20.80 2.63 4.11
C GLU A 186 -19.55 3.33 3.53
N LYS A 187 -18.37 3.07 4.10
CA LYS A 187 -17.10 3.60 3.58
C LYS A 187 -16.76 3.07 2.20
N ILE A 188 -16.89 1.76 1.94
CA ILE A 188 -16.61 1.22 0.60
C ILE A 188 -17.61 1.75 -0.42
N GLN A 189 -18.90 1.83 -0.08
CA GLN A 189 -19.91 2.41 -0.97
C GLN A 189 -19.58 3.88 -1.27
N LYS A 190 -19.20 4.65 -0.26
CA LYS A 190 -18.75 6.03 -0.44
C LYS A 190 -17.50 6.14 -1.30
N LEU A 191 -16.56 5.20 -1.16
CA LEU A 191 -15.41 5.09 -2.04
C LEU A 191 -15.84 4.86 -3.49
N LEU A 192 -16.88 4.08 -3.76
CA LEU A 192 -17.39 3.84 -5.12
C LEU A 192 -18.09 5.07 -5.69
N ASP A 193 -18.96 5.72 -4.91
CA ASP A 193 -19.84 6.78 -5.38
C ASP A 193 -19.16 8.16 -5.46
N HIS A 194 -18.26 8.45 -4.52
CA HIS A 194 -17.65 9.78 -4.38
C HIS A 194 -16.13 9.75 -4.59
N PRO A 195 -15.53 10.85 -5.09
CA PRO A 195 -14.08 11.02 -5.09
C PRO A 195 -13.56 11.06 -3.65
N SER A 196 -12.87 10.00 -3.23
CA SER A 196 -12.31 9.87 -1.89
C SER A 196 -11.02 9.04 -1.92
N VAL A 197 -10.24 9.14 -0.85
CA VAL A 197 -9.06 8.30 -0.60
C VAL A 197 -9.36 7.35 0.55
N LEU A 198 -9.00 6.08 0.38
CA LEU A 198 -9.11 5.07 1.42
C LEU A 198 -7.74 4.84 2.07
N LEU A 199 -7.67 4.97 3.39
CA LEU A 199 -6.53 4.61 4.22
C LEU A 199 -6.83 3.31 4.95
N MET A 200 -5.92 2.33 4.89
CA MET A 200 -6.14 1.01 5.48
C MET A 200 -4.83 0.41 6.01
N SER A 201 -4.92 -0.43 7.05
CA SER A 201 -3.77 -1.25 7.47
C SER A 201 -3.61 -2.51 6.63
N TYR A 202 -2.38 -2.97 6.44
CA TYR A 202 -2.13 -4.26 5.77
C TYR A 202 -2.82 -5.42 6.47
N SER A 203 -2.83 -5.44 7.80
CA SER A 203 -3.49 -6.48 8.60
C SER A 203 -4.98 -6.57 8.29
N TYR A 204 -5.68 -5.44 8.24
CA TYR A 204 -7.12 -5.43 7.98
C TYR A 204 -7.45 -5.81 6.54
N PHE A 205 -6.65 -5.34 5.58
CA PHE A 205 -6.76 -5.78 4.19
C PHE A 205 -6.65 -7.29 4.06
N MET A 206 -5.69 -7.90 4.76
CA MET A 206 -5.53 -9.35 4.77
C MET A 206 -6.78 -10.06 5.32
N THR A 207 -7.33 -9.59 6.44
CA THR A 207 -8.57 -10.14 7.02
C THR A 207 -9.74 -10.12 6.04
N LEU A 208 -9.83 -9.09 5.20
CA LEU A 208 -10.91 -8.97 4.20
C LEU A 208 -10.66 -9.78 2.92
N THR A 209 -9.40 -10.01 2.52
CA THR A 209 -9.08 -10.51 1.17
C THR A 209 -8.47 -11.91 1.10
N LEU A 210 -7.94 -12.44 2.20
CA LEU A 210 -7.22 -13.70 2.20
C LEU A 210 -7.99 -14.89 2.73
N ASP A 211 -8.99 -14.67 3.56
CA ASP A 211 -9.74 -15.77 4.12
C ASP A 211 -10.85 -16.16 3.15
N ASP A 212 -10.94 -17.46 2.85
CA ASP A 212 -12.19 -18.13 2.44
C ASP A 212 -13.17 -18.12 3.63
N SER A 213 -13.31 -16.95 4.27
CA SER A 213 -14.16 -16.79 5.42
C SER A 213 -15.56 -17.21 5.00
N LYS A 214 -16.21 -18.02 5.84
CA LYS A 214 -17.63 -18.33 5.67
C LYS A 214 -18.48 -17.04 5.65
N ASP A 215 -17.93 -15.94 6.17
CA ASP A 215 -18.52 -14.62 6.21
C ASP A 215 -18.72 -14.03 4.80
N SER A 216 -19.97 -14.03 4.33
CA SER A 216 -20.35 -13.47 3.03
C SER A 216 -19.95 -12.00 2.86
N HIS A 217 -20.06 -11.20 3.93
CA HIS A 217 -19.69 -9.79 3.92
C HIS A 217 -18.20 -9.55 3.69
N LYS A 218 -17.30 -10.35 4.32
CA LYS A 218 -15.85 -10.22 4.11
C LYS A 218 -15.48 -10.60 2.69
N ARG A 219 -16.07 -11.67 2.15
CA ARG A 219 -15.89 -12.05 0.73
C ARG A 219 -16.31 -10.94 -0.21
N TYR A 220 -17.45 -10.31 0.05
CA TYR A 220 -17.94 -9.16 -0.73
C TYR A 220 -16.99 -7.96 -0.65
N LEU A 221 -16.63 -7.53 0.56
CA LEU A 221 -15.71 -6.40 0.78
C LEU A 221 -14.32 -6.67 0.16
N GLY A 222 -13.80 -7.88 0.34
CA GLY A 222 -12.54 -8.32 -0.23
C GLY A 222 -12.56 -8.29 -1.76
N HIS A 223 -13.66 -8.76 -2.37
CA HIS A 223 -13.85 -8.69 -3.81
C HIS A 223 -13.89 -7.23 -4.32
N LEU A 224 -14.63 -6.34 -3.64
CA LEU A 224 -14.67 -4.93 -3.99
C LEU A 224 -13.28 -4.30 -3.92
N LEU A 225 -12.54 -4.51 -2.83
CA LEU A 225 -11.17 -4.00 -2.68
C LEU A 225 -10.22 -4.52 -3.75
N GLN A 226 -10.43 -5.73 -4.28
CA GLN A 226 -9.60 -6.29 -5.34
C GLN A 226 -9.96 -5.75 -6.74
N GLN A 227 -11.13 -5.16 -6.94
CA GLN A 227 -11.66 -4.84 -8.28
C GLN A 227 -11.91 -3.35 -8.51
N CYS A 228 -12.20 -2.56 -7.47
CA CYS A 228 -12.60 -1.16 -7.63
C CYS A 228 -11.44 -0.16 -7.60
N LEU A 229 -10.26 -0.59 -7.14
CA LEU A 229 -9.13 0.29 -6.92
C LEU A 229 -8.38 0.58 -8.22
N ARG A 230 -8.07 1.86 -8.48
CA ARG A 230 -7.30 2.26 -9.66
C ARG A 230 -5.85 2.60 -9.35
N ILE A 231 -5.57 3.00 -8.11
CA ILE A 231 -4.23 3.36 -7.64
C ILE A 231 -4.01 2.75 -6.26
N LEU A 232 -2.90 2.04 -6.13
CA LEU A 232 -2.47 1.41 -4.88
C LEU A 232 -1.17 2.05 -4.42
N ILE A 233 -1.16 2.64 -3.21
CA ILE A 233 0.04 3.22 -2.60
C ILE A 233 0.41 2.36 -1.40
N LEU A 234 1.65 1.85 -1.38
CA LEU A 234 2.18 1.01 -0.32
C LEU A 234 3.21 1.81 0.47
N ASP A 235 2.91 2.16 1.71
CA ASP A 235 3.94 2.59 2.65
C ASP A 235 4.83 1.39 2.98
N GLU A 236 6.13 1.60 3.07
CA GLU A 236 7.08 0.49 3.21
C GLU A 236 6.88 -0.59 2.15
N GLY A 237 6.98 -0.21 0.87
CA GLY A 237 6.89 -1.15 -0.25
C GLY A 237 7.91 -2.30 -0.19
N HIS A 238 8.84 -2.28 0.78
CA HIS A 238 9.72 -3.37 1.11
C HIS A 238 9.01 -4.51 1.84
N ASN A 239 7.99 -4.27 2.66
CA ASN A 239 7.38 -5.29 3.52
C ASN A 239 6.95 -6.60 2.78
N PRO A 240 6.45 -6.57 1.53
CA PRO A 240 6.10 -7.77 0.77
C PRO A 240 7.30 -8.59 0.22
N LYS A 241 8.46 -8.62 0.90
CA LYS A 241 9.72 -9.24 0.38
C LYS A 241 9.57 -10.71 0.00
N ASN A 242 8.74 -11.46 0.75
CA ASN A 242 8.62 -12.90 0.59
C ASN A 242 7.57 -13.28 -0.46
N ASN A 243 7.98 -14.00 -1.50
CA ASN A 243 7.10 -14.54 -2.54
C ASN A 243 6.00 -15.47 -2.05
N LYS A 244 6.21 -16.11 -0.90
CA LYS A 244 5.22 -16.98 -0.27
C LYS A 244 4.28 -16.23 0.68
N SER A 245 4.56 -14.94 0.97
CA SER A 245 3.76 -14.19 1.92
C SER A 245 2.29 -14.11 1.47
N ARG A 246 1.39 -14.33 2.42
CA ARG A 246 -0.05 -14.19 2.19
C ARG A 246 -0.35 -12.76 1.72
N LEU A 247 0.29 -11.76 2.34
CA LEU A 247 0.15 -10.36 1.96
C LEU A 247 0.45 -10.12 0.48
N ARG A 248 1.58 -10.60 -0.04
CA ARG A 248 1.92 -10.42 -1.46
C ARG A 248 0.88 -11.07 -2.37
N LYS A 249 0.42 -12.29 -2.04
CA LYS A 249 -0.64 -12.95 -2.81
C LYS A 249 -1.92 -12.11 -2.84
N ALA A 250 -2.31 -11.53 -1.70
CA ALA A 250 -3.48 -10.65 -1.61
C ALA A 250 -3.30 -9.38 -2.46
N LEU A 251 -2.15 -8.72 -2.35
CA LEU A 251 -1.85 -7.50 -3.11
C LEU A 251 -1.77 -7.78 -4.62
N MET A 252 -1.24 -8.93 -5.03
CA MET A 252 -1.19 -9.32 -6.44
C MET A 252 -2.57 -9.57 -7.04
N LYS A 253 -3.57 -9.97 -6.25
CA LYS A 253 -4.99 -10.10 -6.68
C LYS A 253 -5.69 -8.76 -6.90
N VAL A 254 -5.14 -7.65 -6.39
CA VAL A 254 -5.73 -6.32 -6.64
C VAL A 254 -5.50 -5.94 -8.09
N GLU A 255 -6.61 -5.84 -8.83
CA GLU A 255 -6.63 -5.38 -10.21
C GLU A 255 -6.50 -3.86 -10.21
N THR A 256 -5.32 -3.38 -10.61
CA THR A 256 -5.02 -1.96 -10.66
C THR A 256 -4.03 -1.68 -11.78
N ARG A 257 -4.14 -0.50 -12.38
CA ARG A 257 -3.22 -0.03 -13.41
C ARG A 257 -1.93 0.55 -12.83
N LEU A 258 -1.98 1.03 -11.58
CA LEU A 258 -0.87 1.75 -10.97
C LEU A 258 -0.65 1.31 -9.53
N ARG A 259 0.56 0.80 -9.26
CA ARG A 259 1.04 0.44 -7.93
C ARG A 259 2.28 1.26 -7.62
N ILE A 260 2.21 2.04 -6.54
CA ILE A 260 3.27 2.94 -6.10
C ILE A 260 3.82 2.41 -4.78
N LEU A 261 5.09 2.01 -4.80
CA LEU A 261 5.77 1.46 -3.64
C LEU A 261 6.71 2.54 -3.08
N LEU A 262 6.39 3.07 -1.91
CA LEU A 262 7.20 4.12 -1.28
C LEU A 262 8.37 3.50 -0.53
N TYR A 263 9.58 3.69 -1.06
CA TYR A 263 10.83 3.15 -0.50
C TYR A 263 11.74 4.27 0.06
N GLY A 264 12.24 4.09 1.28
CA GLY A 264 13.16 5.02 1.94
C GLY A 264 14.63 4.75 1.60
N THR A 265 15.05 3.49 1.62
CA THR A 265 16.39 3.01 1.24
C THR A 265 16.29 1.57 0.74
N LEU A 266 17.08 1.18 -0.25
CA LEU A 266 17.15 -0.22 -0.77
C LEU A 266 17.92 -1.17 0.16
N PHE A 267 18.19 -0.77 1.40
CA PHE A 267 19.16 -1.47 2.24
C PHE A 267 18.59 -2.79 2.75
N GLN A 268 19.36 -3.85 2.49
CA GLN A 268 19.13 -5.26 2.86
C GLN A 268 18.06 -6.01 2.07
N ASN A 269 18.08 -5.92 0.74
CA ASN A 269 17.35 -6.87 -0.09
C ASN A 269 18.32 -7.60 -1.03
N ASN A 270 18.34 -8.93 -0.96
CA ASN A 270 18.97 -9.72 -2.01
C ASN A 270 18.22 -9.49 -3.33
N PHE A 271 18.85 -9.78 -4.47
CA PHE A 271 18.24 -9.58 -5.79
C PHE A 271 16.93 -10.35 -6.00
N GLY A 272 16.70 -11.43 -5.24
CA GLY A 272 15.42 -12.13 -5.24
C GLY A 272 14.30 -11.28 -4.65
N GLU A 273 14.53 -10.62 -3.52
CA GLU A 273 13.57 -9.68 -2.93
C GLU A 273 13.37 -8.45 -3.81
N TYR A 274 14.43 -7.95 -4.43
CA TYR A 274 14.33 -6.85 -5.39
C TYR A 274 13.44 -7.23 -6.58
N PHE A 275 13.62 -8.42 -7.17
CA PHE A 275 12.72 -8.93 -8.20
C PHE A 275 11.26 -8.97 -7.74
N ASN A 276 11.01 -9.39 -6.50
CA ASN A 276 9.65 -9.50 -5.96
C ASN A 276 8.99 -8.12 -5.82
N THR A 277 9.77 -7.11 -5.40
CA THR A 277 9.34 -5.71 -5.34
C THR A 277 9.00 -5.18 -6.73
N LEU A 278 9.87 -5.42 -7.74
CA LEU A 278 9.62 -5.00 -9.12
C LEU A 278 8.37 -5.66 -9.71
N ASN A 279 8.21 -6.97 -9.49
CA ASN A 279 7.04 -7.71 -9.93
C ASN A 279 5.76 -7.22 -9.21
N LEU A 280 5.84 -6.88 -7.92
CA LEU A 280 4.70 -6.32 -7.19
C LEU A 280 4.29 -4.96 -7.76
N ALA A 281 5.25 -4.08 -8.05
CA ALA A 281 5.02 -2.77 -8.66
C ALA A 281 4.46 -2.88 -10.09
N ARG A 282 4.98 -3.82 -10.88
CA ARG A 282 4.58 -4.03 -12.26
C ARG A 282 4.55 -5.53 -12.59
N PRO A 283 3.39 -6.20 -12.49
CA PRO A 283 3.30 -7.66 -12.75
C PRO A 283 3.82 -8.10 -14.13
N ARG A 284 3.69 -7.24 -15.16
CA ARG A 284 4.24 -7.46 -16.51
C ARG A 284 5.78 -7.52 -16.57
N PHE A 285 6.47 -7.13 -15.50
CA PHE A 285 7.93 -7.23 -15.41
C PHE A 285 8.43 -8.67 -15.61
N VAL A 286 7.63 -9.68 -15.22
CA VAL A 286 7.94 -11.10 -15.49
C VAL A 286 8.14 -11.35 -16.98
N ASP A 287 7.26 -10.81 -17.82
CA ASP A 287 7.31 -10.97 -19.27
C ASP A 287 8.51 -10.25 -19.88
N ASP A 288 8.82 -9.05 -19.38
CA ASP A 288 9.97 -8.26 -19.83
C ASP A 288 11.29 -8.99 -19.54
N VAL A 289 11.41 -9.59 -18.34
CA VAL A 289 12.57 -10.40 -17.96
C VAL A 289 12.68 -11.64 -18.85
N LEU A 290 11.58 -12.37 -19.09
CA LEU A 290 11.61 -13.55 -19.96
C LEU A 290 12.00 -13.17 -21.40
N ARG A 291 11.37 -12.14 -21.97
CA ARG A 291 11.67 -11.66 -23.33
C ARG A 291 13.14 -11.30 -23.50
N LYS A 292 13.76 -10.69 -22.48
CA LYS A 292 15.14 -10.23 -22.56
C LYS A 292 16.18 -11.28 -22.20
N LEU A 293 15.85 -12.21 -21.29
CA LEU A 293 16.82 -13.15 -20.72
C LEU A 293 16.62 -14.60 -21.15
N ASP A 294 15.46 -14.99 -21.66
CA ASP A 294 15.13 -16.38 -21.96
C ASP A 294 15.41 -16.75 -23.42
N ARG A 295 16.67 -17.07 -23.72
CA ARG A 295 17.08 -17.61 -25.03
C ARG A 295 16.40 -18.94 -25.39
N LYS A 296 15.78 -19.64 -24.43
CA LYS A 296 15.14 -20.94 -24.64
C LYS A 296 13.63 -20.83 -24.96
N SER A 297 13.06 -19.62 -25.07
CA SER A 297 11.64 -19.48 -25.39
C SER A 297 11.33 -19.72 -26.88
N GLU A 298 12.33 -19.69 -27.76
CA GLU A 298 12.14 -19.99 -29.19
C GLU A 298 11.87 -21.48 -29.46
N MET A 299 12.10 -22.37 -28.49
CA MET A 299 12.03 -23.83 -28.71
C MET A 299 11.06 -24.60 -27.79
N ALA A 300 10.25 -23.95 -26.95
CA ALA A 300 9.44 -24.66 -25.95
C ALA A 300 7.97 -24.22 -25.91
N ASN A 301 7.25 -24.47 -27.00
CA ASN A 301 5.79 -24.55 -26.98
C ASN A 301 5.37 -25.99 -26.65
N LYS A 302 4.73 -26.19 -25.48
CA LYS A 302 3.72 -27.23 -25.17
C LYS A 302 3.52 -27.32 -23.64
N GLY A 303 2.27 -27.15 -23.20
CA GLY A 303 1.79 -27.31 -21.83
C GLY A 303 1.39 -25.99 -21.16
N GLY A 304 0.13 -25.90 -20.70
CA GLY A 304 -0.38 -24.76 -19.94
C GLY A 304 0.38 -24.57 -18.63
N LYS A 305 1.35 -23.66 -18.61
CA LYS A 305 2.17 -23.36 -17.44
C LYS A 305 1.40 -22.40 -16.52
N THR A 306 1.36 -22.71 -15.23
CA THR A 306 0.74 -21.83 -14.24
C THR A 306 1.52 -20.52 -14.09
N HIS A 307 0.86 -19.41 -13.77
CA HIS A 307 1.51 -18.11 -13.53
C HIS A 307 2.70 -18.20 -12.56
N THR A 308 2.56 -19.01 -11.49
CA THR A 308 3.61 -19.25 -10.49
C THR A 308 4.87 -19.89 -11.08
N THR A 309 4.73 -20.78 -12.07
CA THR A 309 5.90 -21.41 -12.72
C THR A 309 6.64 -20.45 -13.63
N ILE A 310 5.90 -19.58 -14.34
CA ILE A 310 6.45 -18.54 -15.21
C ILE A 310 7.23 -17.51 -14.38
N GLU A 311 6.62 -17.02 -13.29
CA GLU A 311 7.26 -16.09 -12.34
C GLU A 311 8.54 -16.68 -11.74
N ASN A 312 8.52 -17.95 -11.31
CA ASN A 312 9.71 -18.60 -10.75
C ASN A 312 10.83 -18.77 -11.78
N ARG A 313 10.49 -19.03 -13.05
CA ARG A 313 11.47 -19.10 -14.15
C ARG A 313 12.10 -17.74 -14.41
N ALA A 314 11.29 -16.69 -14.52
CA ALA A 314 11.77 -15.32 -14.71
C ALA A 314 12.68 -14.89 -13.55
N ARG A 315 12.26 -15.16 -12.30
CA ARG A 315 13.05 -14.87 -11.09
C ARG A 315 14.41 -15.56 -11.11
N ARG A 316 14.44 -16.85 -11.48
CA ARG A 316 15.69 -17.61 -11.59
C ARG A 316 16.62 -16.98 -12.64
N LEU A 317 16.10 -16.70 -13.83
CA LEU A 317 16.88 -16.05 -14.90
C LEU A 317 17.41 -14.67 -14.47
N PHE A 318 16.58 -13.87 -13.79
CA PHE A 318 16.98 -12.57 -13.26
C PHE A 318 18.15 -12.70 -12.27
N ILE A 319 18.04 -13.60 -11.29
CA ILE A 319 19.12 -13.83 -10.32
C ILE A 319 20.39 -14.35 -11.02
N ASP A 320 20.22 -15.33 -11.90
CA ASP A 320 21.35 -16.02 -12.53
C ASP A 320 22.13 -15.14 -13.50
N LYS A 321 21.43 -14.27 -14.24
CA LYS A 321 22.03 -13.48 -15.31
C LYS A 321 22.29 -12.02 -14.95
N ILE A 322 21.69 -11.51 -13.87
CA ILE A 322 21.90 -10.13 -13.43
C ILE A 322 22.62 -10.13 -12.08
N ALA A 323 22.01 -10.73 -11.04
CA ALA A 323 22.56 -10.66 -9.69
C ALA A 323 23.99 -11.22 -9.60
N ARG A 324 24.18 -12.47 -10.03
CA ARG A 324 25.48 -13.16 -9.95
C ARG A 324 26.60 -12.45 -10.73
N LYS A 325 26.25 -11.76 -11.80
CA LYS A 325 27.21 -11.00 -12.63
C LYS A 325 27.53 -9.63 -12.05
N ILE A 326 26.56 -8.96 -11.41
CA ILE A 326 26.81 -7.70 -10.69
C ILE A 326 27.75 -7.92 -9.50
N ASP A 327 27.60 -9.06 -8.82
CA ASP A 327 28.45 -9.45 -7.69
C ASP A 327 29.81 -10.02 -8.14
N SER A 328 30.06 -10.16 -9.44
CA SER A 328 31.36 -10.62 -9.97
C SER A 328 32.43 -9.52 -9.91
N SER A 329 33.69 -9.91 -9.77
CA SER A 329 34.85 -9.00 -9.77
C SER A 329 35.25 -8.48 -11.16
N VAL A 330 34.49 -8.81 -12.20
CA VAL A 330 34.77 -8.41 -13.60
C VAL A 330 34.04 -7.10 -13.91
N GLY A 331 34.80 -6.00 -14.03
CA GLY A 331 34.26 -4.64 -14.18
C GLY A 331 33.34 -4.44 -15.39
N GLU A 332 33.72 -4.96 -16.56
CA GLU A 332 32.94 -4.82 -17.79
C GLU A 332 31.60 -5.58 -17.74
N GLU A 333 31.62 -6.84 -17.28
CA GLU A 333 30.40 -7.64 -17.12
C GLU A 333 29.42 -6.99 -16.13
N ARG A 334 29.95 -6.46 -15.02
CA ARG A 334 29.17 -5.73 -14.03
C ARG A 334 28.49 -4.51 -14.64
N MET A 335 29.23 -3.70 -15.41
CA MET A 335 28.67 -2.50 -16.04
C MET A 335 27.60 -2.85 -17.08
N CYS A 336 27.84 -3.87 -17.91
CA CYS A 336 26.84 -4.37 -18.86
C CYS A 336 25.55 -4.81 -18.17
N CYS A 337 25.66 -5.54 -17.05
CA CYS A 337 24.49 -6.02 -16.30
C CYS A 337 23.75 -4.89 -15.58
N LEU A 338 24.46 -3.88 -15.07
CA LEU A 338 23.83 -2.69 -14.50
C LEU A 338 23.04 -1.91 -15.56
N ASN A 339 23.58 -1.78 -16.78
CA ASN A 339 22.87 -1.16 -17.89
C ASN A 339 21.64 -1.98 -18.32
N LEU A 340 21.76 -3.31 -18.37
CA LEU A 340 20.62 -4.19 -18.62
C LEU A 340 19.53 -4.03 -17.56
N LEU A 341 19.91 -3.98 -16.28
CA LEU A 341 18.98 -3.76 -15.18
C LEU A 341 18.29 -2.40 -15.28
N ARG A 342 19.04 -1.35 -15.61
CA ARG A 342 18.48 0.00 -15.86
C ARG A 342 17.49 -0.04 -17.02
N ASN A 343 17.83 -0.67 -18.15
CA ASN A 343 16.93 -0.78 -19.30
C ASN A 343 15.63 -1.53 -18.97
N LEU A 344 15.71 -2.57 -18.13
CA LEU A 344 14.53 -3.31 -17.67
C LEU A 344 13.65 -2.50 -16.71
N THR A 345 14.21 -1.52 -16.02
CA THR A 345 13.52 -0.82 -14.91
C THR A 345 13.23 0.67 -15.16
N ASN A 346 13.84 1.29 -16.17
CA ASN A 346 13.84 2.74 -16.40
C ASN A 346 12.45 3.36 -16.56
N TYR A 347 11.47 2.58 -17.00
CA TYR A 347 10.11 3.06 -17.29
C TYR A 347 9.16 3.04 -16.09
N PHE A 348 9.60 2.56 -14.92
CA PHE A 348 8.73 2.47 -13.74
C PHE A 348 9.45 2.58 -12.38
N ILE A 349 10.75 2.91 -12.38
CA ILE A 349 11.48 3.28 -11.17
C ILE A 349 11.82 4.77 -11.26
N ASP A 350 11.21 5.56 -10.38
CA ASP A 350 11.48 6.99 -10.26
C ASP A 350 12.25 7.32 -8.97
N VAL A 351 13.23 8.20 -9.08
CA VAL A 351 13.91 8.79 -7.92
C VAL A 351 13.24 10.13 -7.62
N TYR A 352 12.34 10.13 -6.63
CA TYR A 352 11.73 11.36 -6.15
C TYR A 352 12.73 12.13 -5.28
N ASP A 353 13.28 13.20 -5.85
CA ASP A 353 14.06 14.21 -5.15
C ASP A 353 13.11 15.22 -4.52
N GLY A 354 13.18 15.39 -3.19
CA GLY A 354 12.39 16.39 -2.46
C GLY A 354 12.71 17.85 -2.83
N GLY A 355 13.54 18.08 -3.84
CA GLY A 355 13.88 19.39 -4.39
C GLY A 355 12.77 19.99 -5.27
N SER A 356 12.97 21.23 -5.69
CA SER A 356 12.02 22.10 -6.38
C SER A 356 11.45 21.50 -7.68
N SER A 357 10.16 21.77 -7.90
CA SER A 357 9.44 21.75 -9.19
C SER A 357 9.93 20.75 -10.26
N VAL A 358 9.41 19.52 -10.20
CA VAL A 358 9.15 18.75 -11.42
C VAL A 358 7.65 18.79 -11.65
N THR A 359 7.25 19.59 -12.63
CA THR A 359 5.89 19.67 -13.16
C THR A 359 5.46 18.28 -13.61
N PHE A 360 4.37 17.78 -13.03
CA PHE A 360 3.72 16.50 -13.38
C PHE A 360 3.06 16.53 -14.79
N LEU A 361 3.52 17.40 -15.69
CA LEU A 361 2.84 17.73 -16.96
C LEU A 361 3.52 17.20 -18.23
N ASP A 362 4.72 16.62 -18.17
CA ASP A 362 5.41 16.14 -19.39
C ASP A 362 5.31 14.62 -19.65
N TYR A 363 4.23 13.98 -19.20
CA TYR A 363 3.84 12.67 -19.74
C TYR A 363 2.78 12.85 -20.83
N ASN A 364 3.25 13.32 -21.99
CA ASN A 364 2.59 13.07 -23.26
C ASN A 364 2.57 11.55 -23.48
N VAL A 365 1.45 10.93 -23.12
CA VAL A 365 1.06 9.62 -23.64
C VAL A 365 0.79 9.83 -25.13
N THR A 366 1.83 9.68 -25.95
CA THR A 366 1.64 9.37 -27.36
C THR A 366 1.19 7.92 -27.44
N PRO A 367 0.06 7.61 -28.10
CA PRO A 367 -0.30 6.24 -28.40
C PRO A 367 0.57 5.80 -29.57
N SER A 368 1.61 4.99 -29.31
CA SER A 368 2.24 4.22 -30.38
C SER A 368 1.35 3.02 -30.72
N ARG A 369 1.09 2.92 -32.02
CA ARG A 369 0.20 2.03 -32.78
C ARG A 369 0.14 0.57 -32.33
#